data_AF-M8BB05-F1
#
_entry.id   AF-M8BB05-F1
#
_cell.length_a   1.000
_cell.length_b   1.000
_cell.length_c   1.000
_cell.angle_alpha   90.00
_cell.angle_beta   90.00
_cell.angle_gamma   90.00
#
_symmetry.space_group_name_H-M   'P 1'
#
loop_
_entity.id
_entity.type
_entity.pdbx_description
1 polymer ?
#
loop_
_entity_poly.entity_id
_entity_poly.type
_entity_poly.pdbx_seq_one_letter_code
_entity_poly.pdbx_strand_id
1 'polypeptide(L)'
;MASTPWLLLFCLAAAAASSRVLQARAQPDNKDCGFPGTTSYVDSTTELSYAPDAAFIDAGSNHNISVEYMKPQSLLSKRYHDLRRFPDGTRNCYTLRSLVPGLKYLIRATFLYGNYDGLNGMPLFDLHIGVNF
;
A
#
# COMPACT_ATOMS: atom_id res chain seq x y z
N MET A 1 -13.12 58.77 52.57
CA MET A 1 -12.99 59.06 51.12
C MET A 1 -12.52 57.78 50.45
N ALA A 2 -13.42 57.21 49.65
CA ALA A 2 -13.31 55.92 49.00
C ALA A 2 -12.87 56.08 47.54
N SER A 3 -12.68 54.93 46.89
CA SER A 3 -12.44 54.67 45.46
C SER A 3 -10.97 54.55 45.04
N THR A 4 -10.42 53.35 45.26
CA THR A 4 -9.41 52.76 44.39
C THR A 4 -10.06 52.41 43.04
N PRO A 5 -9.42 52.69 41.88
CA PRO A 5 -10.02 52.46 40.59
C PRO A 5 -9.95 50.97 40.21
N TRP A 6 -11.14 50.46 39.90
CA TRP A 6 -11.40 49.22 39.19
C TRP A 6 -10.84 49.30 37.75
N LEU A 7 -10.75 48.14 37.07
CA LEU A 7 -10.52 47.89 35.63
C LEU A 7 -9.07 47.45 35.31
N LEU A 8 -8.75 46.28 34.74
CA LEU A 8 -9.48 45.15 34.15
C LEU A 8 -8.55 43.92 34.22
N LEU A 9 -8.90 42.87 34.99
CA LEU A 9 -8.36 41.53 34.71
C LEU A 9 -9.17 40.92 33.57
N PHE A 10 -8.73 41.15 32.33
CA PHE A 10 -9.20 40.37 31.19
C PHE A 10 -8.58 38.97 31.29
N CYS A 11 -9.31 38.02 31.89
CA CYS A 11 -9.00 36.60 31.75
C CYS A 11 -9.29 36.17 30.30
N LEU A 12 -8.28 36.24 29.44
CA LEU A 12 -8.31 35.60 28.12
C LEU A 12 -8.25 34.08 28.31
N ALA A 13 -9.40 33.46 28.54
CA ALA A 13 -9.54 32.02 28.35
C ALA A 13 -9.59 31.76 26.84
N ALA A 14 -8.41 31.62 26.21
CA ALA A 14 -8.31 31.10 24.86
C ALA A 14 -8.74 29.62 24.89
N ALA A 15 -10.02 29.35 24.59
CA ALA A 15 -10.47 28.00 24.31
C ALA A 15 -9.77 27.55 23.02
N ALA A 16 -8.64 26.86 23.17
CA ALA A 16 -8.00 26.18 22.06
C ALA A 16 -8.95 25.09 21.57
N ALA A 17 -9.73 25.41 20.54
CA ALA A 17 -10.45 24.43 19.77
C ALA A 17 -9.40 23.53 19.12
N SER A 18 -9.05 22.44 19.81
CA SER A 18 -8.23 21.39 19.22
C SER A 18 -9.08 20.75 18.14
N SER A 19 -8.85 21.15 16.89
CA SER A 19 -9.31 20.41 15.72
C SER A 19 -8.83 18.98 15.90
N ARG A 20 -9.73 18.08 16.32
CA ARG A 20 -9.44 16.66 16.35
C ARG A 20 -9.41 16.18 14.91
N VAL A 21 -8.27 16.39 14.26
CA VAL A 21 -7.94 15.64 13.07
C VAL A 21 -7.84 14.18 13.53
N LEU A 22 -8.79 13.35 13.11
CA LEU A 22 -8.64 11.91 13.18
C LEU A 22 -7.47 11.55 12.27
N GLN A 23 -6.27 11.59 12.82
CA GLN A 23 -5.09 11.10 12.14
C GLN A 23 -5.15 9.57 12.23
N ALA A 24 -5.85 8.96 11.27
CA ALA A 24 -5.82 7.53 11.08
C ALA A 24 -4.40 7.15 10.64
N ARG A 25 -3.53 6.81 11.60
CA ARG A 25 -2.26 6.17 11.33
C ARG A 25 -2.55 4.72 10.93
N ALA A 26 -3.05 4.51 9.71
CA ALA A 26 -2.99 3.21 9.09
C ALA A 26 -1.54 3.02 8.60
N GLN A 27 -0.80 2.09 9.21
CA GLN A 27 0.47 1.65 8.61
C GLN A 27 0.14 0.89 7.32
N PRO A 28 0.65 1.31 6.15
CA PRO A 28 0.44 0.59 4.91
C PRO A 28 1.05 -0.81 5.00
N ASP A 29 0.25 -1.85 4.81
CA ASP A 29 0.72 -3.24 4.79
C ASP A 29 1.03 -3.69 3.36
N ASN A 30 2.08 -3.13 2.76
CA ASN A 30 2.35 -3.37 1.34
C ASN A 30 3.03 -4.73 1.09
N LYS A 31 2.66 -5.36 -0.02
CA LYS A 31 3.27 -6.59 -0.53
C LYS A 31 3.85 -6.34 -1.91
N ASP A 32 5.10 -6.74 -2.08
CA ASP A 32 5.79 -6.74 -3.38
C ASP A 32 5.64 -8.13 -4.01
N CYS A 33 4.92 -8.18 -5.12
CA CYS A 33 4.45 -9.42 -5.73
C CYS A 33 5.56 -9.97 -6.63
N GLY A 34 6.10 -11.13 -6.30
CA GLY A 34 7.18 -11.73 -7.08
C GLY A 34 8.58 -11.33 -6.65
N PHE A 35 8.73 -10.43 -5.66
CA PHE A 35 10.03 -10.06 -5.11
C PHE A 35 10.76 -11.30 -4.53
N PRO A 36 11.99 -11.61 -4.96
CA PRO A 36 12.71 -12.80 -4.52
C PRO A 36 13.35 -12.68 -3.13
N GLY A 37 13.41 -11.47 -2.56
CA GLY A 37 13.99 -11.26 -1.24
C GLY A 37 13.15 -11.90 -0.13
N THR A 38 13.79 -12.18 1.01
CA THR A 38 13.15 -12.81 2.18
C THR A 38 12.77 -11.83 3.28
N THR A 39 13.23 -10.58 3.18
CA THR A 39 13.00 -9.52 4.17
C THR A 39 12.38 -8.29 3.50
N SER A 40 11.69 -7.49 4.30
CA SER A 40 11.12 -6.23 3.84
C SER A 40 12.20 -5.21 3.48
N TYR A 41 11.87 -4.31 2.55
CA TYR A 41 12.73 -3.17 2.19
C TYR A 41 11.92 -1.87 2.18
N VAL A 42 12.60 -0.73 2.21
CA VAL A 42 11.99 0.59 1.98
C VAL A 42 12.28 1.00 0.55
N ASP A 43 11.22 1.27 -0.21
CA ASP A 43 11.32 1.72 -1.58
C ASP A 43 11.71 3.19 -1.63
N SER A 44 12.79 3.53 -2.35
CA SER A 44 13.31 4.90 -2.40
C SER A 44 12.40 5.87 -3.14
N THR A 45 11.53 5.39 -4.02
CA THR A 45 10.64 6.22 -4.84
C THR A 45 9.36 6.58 -4.10
N THR A 46 8.79 5.62 -3.37
CA THR A 46 7.52 5.81 -2.64
C THR A 46 7.72 6.08 -1.15
N GLU A 47 8.92 5.85 -0.62
CA GLU A 47 9.27 5.93 0.81
C GLU A 47 8.47 4.94 1.69
N LEU A 48 7.82 3.96 1.07
CA LEU A 48 7.01 2.94 1.74
C LEU A 48 7.80 1.66 1.97
N SER A 49 7.49 0.96 3.07
CA SER A 49 8.00 -0.40 3.29
C SER A 49 7.18 -1.43 2.51
N TYR A 50 7.87 -2.37 1.87
CA TYR A 50 7.30 -3.50 1.15
C TYR A 50 7.86 -4.81 1.69
N ALA A 51 6.97 -5.75 2.00
CA ALA A 51 7.32 -7.11 2.35
C ALA A 51 7.17 -8.03 1.13
N PRO A 52 7.94 -9.13 1.03
CA PRO A 52 7.71 -10.16 0.02
C PRO A 52 6.29 -10.76 0.13
N ASP A 53 5.70 -11.12 -1.00
CA ASP A 53 4.34 -11.66 -1.04
C ASP A 53 4.24 -13.17 -0.72
N ALA A 54 5.36 -13.89 -0.70
CA ALA A 54 5.43 -15.35 -0.60
C ALA A 54 4.73 -15.95 0.63
N ALA A 55 4.56 -15.20 1.72
CA ALA A 55 3.84 -15.67 2.91
C ALA A 55 2.30 -15.59 2.78
N PHE A 56 1.79 -15.00 1.69
CA PHE A 56 0.38 -14.64 1.52
C PHE A 56 -0.30 -15.36 0.33
N ILE A 57 0.46 -16.11 -0.46
CA ILE A 57 0.02 -16.85 -1.64
C ILE A 57 0.81 -18.16 -1.75
N ASP A 58 0.17 -19.22 -2.23
CA ASP A 58 0.74 -20.56 -2.36
C ASP A 58 1.01 -20.97 -3.82
N ALA A 59 0.61 -20.13 -4.78
CA ALA A 59 0.66 -20.42 -6.21
C ALA A 59 1.32 -19.29 -7.02
N GLY A 60 1.50 -19.56 -8.31
CA GLY A 60 2.11 -18.65 -9.27
C GLY A 60 3.63 -18.66 -9.26
N SER A 61 4.21 -17.97 -10.23
CA SER A 61 5.65 -17.90 -10.48
C SER A 61 6.13 -16.45 -10.51
N ASN A 62 7.31 -16.19 -9.97
CA ASN A 62 7.92 -14.87 -9.95
C ASN A 62 8.66 -14.60 -11.27
N HIS A 63 8.54 -13.38 -11.79
CA HIS A 63 9.26 -12.94 -12.99
C HIS A 63 9.73 -11.50 -12.82
N ASN A 64 10.87 -11.18 -13.44
CA ASN A 64 11.25 -9.79 -13.65
C ASN A 64 10.55 -9.25 -14.90
N ILE A 65 10.19 -7.97 -14.86
CA ILE A 65 9.81 -7.29 -16.10
C ILE A 65 11.01 -7.24 -17.05
N SER A 66 10.73 -7.13 -18.35
CA SER A 66 11.79 -6.97 -19.34
C SER A 66 12.50 -5.61 -19.19
N VAL A 67 13.77 -5.58 -19.58
CA VAL A 67 14.67 -4.43 -19.41
C VAL A 67 14.20 -3.16 -20.13
N GLU A 68 13.39 -3.30 -21.17
CA GLU A 68 12.84 -2.16 -21.92
C GLU A 68 11.79 -1.38 -21.10
N TYR A 69 11.10 -2.04 -20.16
CA TYR A 69 10.13 -1.42 -19.26
C TYR A 69 10.75 -0.87 -17.97
N MET A 70 12.03 -1.11 -17.72
CA MET A 70 12.74 -0.60 -16.55
C MET A 70 13.20 0.87 -16.71
N LYS A 71 12.89 1.56 -17.82
CA LYS A 71 13.41 2.90 -18.13
C LYS A 71 12.32 3.99 -18.04
N PRO A 72 12.61 5.16 -17.43
CA PRO A 72 13.82 5.53 -16.70
C PRO A 72 13.83 4.92 -15.28
N GLN A 73 14.93 4.24 -14.94
CA GLN A 73 15.10 3.50 -13.68
C GLN A 73 14.92 4.34 -12.41
N SER A 74 15.12 5.66 -12.49
CA SER A 74 15.02 6.57 -11.33
C SER A 74 13.59 6.89 -10.90
N LEU A 75 12.58 6.66 -11.75
CA LEU A 75 11.18 6.99 -11.47
C LEU A 75 10.31 5.75 -11.24
N LEU A 76 10.76 4.58 -11.67
CA LEU A 76 10.02 3.35 -11.46
C LEU A 76 10.28 2.83 -10.05
N SER A 77 9.24 2.80 -9.22
CA SER A 77 9.31 2.17 -7.90
C SER A 77 9.72 0.70 -8.02
N LYS A 78 10.59 0.24 -7.12
CA LYS A 78 11.17 -1.11 -7.16
C LYS A 78 10.09 -2.21 -7.15
N ARG A 79 8.92 -1.94 -6.55
CA ARG A 79 7.74 -2.83 -6.54
C ARG A 79 7.21 -3.22 -7.94
N TYR A 80 7.70 -2.57 -8.98
CA TYR A 80 7.31 -2.80 -10.37
C TYR A 80 8.39 -3.55 -11.16
N HIS A 81 9.54 -3.86 -10.56
CA HIS A 81 10.62 -4.61 -11.22
C HIS A 81 10.33 -6.12 -11.26
N ASP A 82 9.50 -6.58 -10.33
CA ASP A 82 9.10 -7.96 -10.19
C ASP A 82 7.57 -8.06 -10.34
N LEU A 83 7.10 -9.22 -10.78
CA LEU A 83 5.69 -9.58 -10.79
C LEU A 83 5.49 -11.04 -10.39
N ARG A 84 4.30 -11.35 -9.88
CA ARG A 84 3.82 -12.73 -9.78
C ARG A 84 2.84 -13.00 -10.91
N ARG A 85 3.12 -14.06 -11.66
CA ARG A 85 2.30 -14.58 -12.75
C ARG A 85 1.52 -15.80 -12.29
N PHE A 86 0.27 -15.91 -12.75
CA PHE A 86 -0.60 -17.07 -12.51
C PHE A 86 -1.00 -17.72 -13.85
N PRO A 87 -0.18 -18.61 -14.42
CA PRO A 87 -0.53 -19.32 -15.66
C PRO A 87 -1.50 -20.48 -15.43
N ASP A 88 -1.47 -21.04 -14.22
CA ASP A 88 -2.18 -22.26 -13.87
C ASP A 88 -3.25 -22.00 -12.80
N GLY A 89 -4.23 -22.91 -12.77
CA GLY A 89 -5.32 -22.88 -11.81
C GLY A 89 -6.48 -21.98 -12.24
N THR A 90 -7.70 -22.36 -11.84
CA THR A 90 -8.91 -21.56 -12.09
C THR A 90 -8.94 -20.29 -11.24
N ARG A 91 -8.31 -20.32 -10.06
CA ARG A 91 -8.31 -19.21 -9.10
C ARG A 91 -7.07 -19.26 -8.21
N ASN A 92 -6.43 -18.10 -8.02
CA ASN A 92 -5.27 -17.93 -7.16
C ASN A 92 -5.59 -16.86 -6.10
N CYS A 93 -5.48 -17.21 -4.81
CA CYS A 93 -6.05 -16.42 -3.71
C CYS A 93 -4.98 -15.91 -2.74
N TYR A 94 -4.89 -14.59 -2.58
CA TYR A 94 -4.11 -14.01 -1.49
C TYR A 94 -4.88 -14.08 -0.16
N THR A 95 -4.20 -14.56 0.88
CA THR A 95 -4.77 -14.60 2.24
C THR A 95 -4.30 -13.40 3.06
N LEU A 96 -5.19 -12.43 3.27
CA LEU A 96 -4.91 -11.27 4.13
C LEU A 96 -5.19 -11.61 5.60
N ARG A 97 -4.12 -11.88 6.36
CA ARG A 97 -4.22 -12.46 7.71
C ARG A 97 -4.56 -11.46 8.83
N SER A 98 -4.36 -10.16 8.61
CA SER A 98 -4.46 -9.12 9.66
C SER A 98 -5.72 -8.26 9.57
N LEU A 99 -6.81 -8.79 9.01
CA LEU A 99 -8.08 -8.07 8.88
C LEU A 99 -8.96 -8.30 10.13
N VAL A 100 -9.52 -7.21 10.66
CA VAL A 100 -10.43 -7.21 11.81
C VAL A 100 -11.86 -7.08 11.29
N PRO A 101 -12.77 -8.00 11.66
CA PRO A 101 -14.18 -7.92 11.28
C PRO A 101 -14.82 -6.58 11.65
N GLY A 102 -15.64 -6.03 10.75
CA GLY A 102 -16.36 -4.78 10.97
C GLY A 102 -15.58 -3.50 10.67
N LEU A 103 -14.26 -3.59 10.42
CA LEU A 103 -13.47 -2.45 9.97
C LEU A 103 -13.52 -2.27 8.45
N LYS A 104 -13.31 -1.03 8.01
CA LYS A 104 -13.21 -0.66 6.59
C LYS A 104 -11.75 -0.57 6.19
N TYR A 105 -11.41 -1.17 5.05
CA TYR A 105 -10.05 -1.22 4.52
C TYR A 105 -10.01 -0.67 3.10
N LEU A 106 -8.94 0.05 2.77
CA LEU A 106 -8.61 0.39 1.38
C LEU A 106 -7.70 -0.70 0.83
N ILE A 107 -8.19 -1.45 -0.15
CA ILE A 107 -7.40 -2.46 -0.87
C ILE A 107 -6.95 -1.85 -2.19
N ARG A 108 -5.65 -1.91 -2.47
CA ARG A 108 -5.06 -1.43 -3.73
C ARG A 108 -4.27 -2.57 -4.36
N ALA A 109 -4.75 -3.07 -5.48
CA ALA A 109 -4.00 -3.95 -6.37
C ALA A 109 -3.41 -3.12 -7.51
N THR A 110 -2.20 -3.46 -7.96
CA THR A 110 -1.59 -2.85 -9.14
C THR A 110 -1.14 -3.93 -10.09
N PHE A 111 -1.20 -3.65 -11.38
CA PHE A 111 -0.88 -4.60 -12.42
C PHE A 111 0.11 -3.97 -13.40
N LEU A 112 1.21 -4.67 -13.64
CA LEU A 112 2.19 -4.34 -14.66
C LEU A 112 2.64 -5.64 -15.31
N TYR A 113 2.44 -5.75 -16.62
CA TYR A 113 2.90 -6.90 -17.39
C TYR A 113 4.40 -6.81 -17.72
N GLY A 114 4.86 -5.63 -18.14
CA GLY A 114 6.28 -5.37 -18.39
C GLY A 114 6.96 -6.32 -19.39
N ASN A 115 6.18 -6.99 -20.25
CA ASN A 115 6.67 -7.94 -21.26
C ASN A 115 7.63 -9.00 -20.70
N TYR A 116 7.35 -9.50 -19.48
CA TYR A 116 8.25 -10.42 -18.77
C TYR A 116 8.53 -11.74 -19.53
N ASP A 117 7.62 -12.16 -20.42
CA ASP A 117 7.75 -13.37 -21.24
C ASP A 117 8.05 -13.09 -22.72
N GLY A 118 8.23 -11.82 -23.11
CA GLY A 118 8.57 -11.44 -24.48
C GLY A 118 7.43 -11.58 -25.49
N LEU A 119 6.20 -11.91 -25.06
CA LEU A 119 5.06 -12.14 -25.95
C LEU A 119 4.35 -10.85 -26.37
N ASN A 120 4.65 -9.72 -25.73
CA ASN A 120 3.98 -8.43 -25.96
C ASN A 120 2.44 -8.51 -25.87
N GLY A 121 1.94 -9.41 -25.03
CA GLY A 121 0.51 -9.68 -24.87
C GLY A 121 -0.10 -8.88 -23.73
N MET A 122 -1.33 -8.39 -23.91
CA MET A 122 -2.08 -7.81 -22.80
C MET A 122 -2.65 -8.94 -21.92
N PRO A 123 -2.39 -8.96 -20.60
CA PRO A 123 -2.98 -9.95 -19.72
C PRO A 123 -4.48 -9.69 -19.55
N LEU A 124 -5.27 -10.77 -19.55
CA LEU A 124 -6.71 -10.78 -19.29
C LEU A 124 -6.97 -11.66 -18.07
N PHE A 125 -7.62 -11.10 -17.07
CA PHE A 125 -8.00 -11.82 -15.85
C PHE A 125 -9.09 -11.06 -15.11
N ASP A 126 -9.82 -11.78 -14.26
CA ASP A 126 -10.78 -11.19 -13.34
C ASP A 126 -10.16 -11.01 -11.95
N LEU A 127 -10.32 -9.81 -11.37
CA LEU A 127 -9.97 -9.55 -9.98
C LEU A 127 -11.21 -9.61 -9.10
N HIS A 128 -11.17 -10.45 -8.09
CA HIS A 128 -12.25 -10.63 -7.14
C HIS A 128 -11.79 -10.26 -5.72
N ILE A 129 -12.64 -9.52 -4.98
CA ILE A 129 -12.38 -9.09 -3.60
C ILE A 129 -13.54 -9.56 -2.71
N GLY A 130 -13.24 -10.26 -1.62
CA GLY A 130 -14.23 -10.92 -0.77
C GLY A 130 -13.97 -12.42 -0.65
N VAL A 131 -14.99 -13.19 -0.26
CA VAL A 131 -14.94 -14.67 -0.21
C VAL A 131 -16.13 -15.33 -0.93
N ASN A 132 -17.06 -14.54 -1.47
CA ASN A 132 -18.32 -14.99 -2.06
C ASN A 132 -18.37 -14.58 -3.54
N PHE A 133 -17.79 -15.40 -4.42
CA PHE A 133 -17.59 -15.07 -5.82
C PHE A 133 -17.37 -16.31 -6.67
#